data_AF-A0A501W0A4-F1
#
_entry.id   AF-A0A501W0A4-F1
#
_cell.length_a   1.000
_cell.length_b   1.000
_cell.length_c   1.000
_cell.angle_alpha   90.00
_cell.angle_beta   90.00
_cell.angle_gamma   90.00
#
_symmetry.space_group_name_H-M   'P 1'
#
loop_
_entity.id
_entity.type
_entity.pdbx_description
1 polymer ?
#
loop_
_entity_poly.entity_id
_entity_poly.type
_entity_poly.pdbx_seq_one_letter_code
_entity_poly.pdbx_strand_id
1 'polypeptide(L)'
;MALLVLIRHGQSQWNLENRFTGTVDVALTPHGRQEARLAGHHLKGIRFSVAYTSDLRRAQESLQIILKEIGQEHIPVYRNSALNERNYGDLQGLNKLETAEKYGAQQVMLWRRSFDVAPPHGESLKDTQQRVLRYYHSQIEPHLRQGENVLVVAHGNSLRALVMYLDQLSQDAISHYDLPTATPLVYTFDADLKKCIAPATIKTNDSTLVTRPPAVNKKLDPVIHHKREEGRDTKYAKGLGKRNRSKTN
;
A
#
# COMPACT_ATOMS: atom_id res chain seq x y z
N MET A 1 14.41 -15.31 -17.32
CA MET A 1 13.20 -14.52 -17.00
C MET A 1 13.07 -14.50 -15.49
N ALA A 2 13.06 -13.32 -14.88
CA ALA A 2 13.00 -13.12 -13.43
C ALA A 2 11.60 -12.65 -13.00
N LEU A 3 11.19 -13.01 -11.78
CA LEU A 3 9.99 -12.51 -11.13
C LEU A 3 10.35 -11.53 -10.00
N LEU A 4 9.69 -10.38 -9.96
CA LEU A 4 9.67 -9.52 -8.78
C LEU A 4 8.26 -9.55 -8.20
N VAL A 5 8.13 -10.06 -6.99
CA VAL A 5 6.85 -10.11 -6.26
C VAL A 5 6.88 -9.07 -5.15
N LEU A 6 5.98 -8.10 -5.22
CA LEU A 6 5.80 -7.05 -4.23
C LEU A 6 4.54 -7.34 -3.40
N ILE A 7 4.66 -7.33 -2.08
CA ILE A 7 3.53 -7.53 -1.16
C ILE A 7 3.56 -6.45 -0.09
N ARG A 8 2.47 -5.72 0.04
CA ARG A 8 2.23 -4.90 1.23
C ARG A 8 1.91 -5.83 2.40
N HIS A 9 2.48 -5.57 3.57
CA HIS A 9 2.17 -6.30 4.80
C HIS A 9 0.65 -6.40 5.07
N GLY A 10 0.24 -7.39 5.87
CA GLY A 10 -1.17 -7.55 6.29
C GLY A 10 -1.64 -6.41 7.19
N GLN A 11 -2.94 -6.33 7.50
CA GLN A 11 -3.50 -5.28 8.36
C GLN A 11 -2.76 -5.18 9.71
N SER A 12 -2.29 -3.97 10.03
CA SER A 12 -1.73 -3.64 11.35
C SER A 12 -2.78 -3.04 12.28
N GLN A 13 -2.47 -3.03 13.58
CA GLN A 13 -3.35 -2.46 14.61
C GLN A 13 -3.80 -1.03 14.27
N TRP A 14 -2.88 -0.18 13.81
CA TRP A 14 -3.21 1.20 13.43
C TRP A 14 -3.86 1.33 12.06
N ASN A 15 -3.83 0.30 11.20
CA ASN A 15 -4.70 0.29 10.04
C ASN A 15 -6.15 0.08 10.45
N LEU A 16 -6.39 -0.83 11.39
CA LEU A 16 -7.72 -1.10 11.95
C LEU A 16 -8.28 0.13 12.68
N GLU A 17 -7.46 0.81 13.48
CA GLU A 17 -7.83 2.03 14.21
C GLU A 17 -7.85 3.31 13.35
N ASN A 18 -7.60 3.19 12.06
CA ASN A 18 -7.54 4.30 11.11
C ASN A 18 -6.57 5.44 11.51
N ARG A 19 -5.39 5.08 12.03
CA ARG A 19 -4.32 6.01 12.41
C ARG A 19 -3.24 6.14 11.34
N PHE A 20 -2.51 7.24 11.35
CA PHE A 20 -1.26 7.36 10.59
C PHE A 20 -0.16 6.56 11.28
N THR A 21 0.40 5.56 10.61
CA THR A 21 1.45 4.71 11.19
C THR A 21 2.84 5.26 10.93
N GLY A 22 3.19 5.43 9.66
CA GLY A 22 4.56 5.77 9.26
C GLY A 22 5.56 4.76 9.80
N THR A 23 6.62 5.27 10.43
CA THR A 23 7.74 4.46 10.94
C THR A 23 7.51 3.90 12.33
N VAL A 24 6.35 4.16 12.96
CA VAL A 24 6.01 3.56 14.26
C VAL A 24 5.89 2.04 14.14
N ASP A 25 6.52 1.32 15.07
CA ASP A 25 6.65 -0.12 15.01
C ASP A 25 5.45 -0.86 15.63
N VAL A 26 4.33 -0.83 14.91
CA VAL A 26 3.07 -1.50 15.30
C VAL A 26 2.99 -2.95 14.82
N ALA A 27 2.30 -3.79 15.58
CA ALA A 27 2.10 -5.21 15.26
C ALA A 27 0.97 -5.45 14.22
N LEU A 28 0.97 -6.64 13.62
CA LEU A 28 -0.16 -7.15 12.83
C LEU A 28 -1.35 -7.48 13.73
N THR A 29 -2.57 -7.31 13.19
CA THR A 29 -3.78 -7.88 13.80
C THR A 29 -3.87 -9.39 13.52
N PRO A 30 -4.73 -10.15 14.22
CA PRO A 30 -5.03 -11.52 13.83
C PRO A 30 -5.48 -11.65 12.36
N HIS A 31 -6.29 -10.70 11.88
CA HIS A 31 -6.68 -10.60 10.47
C HIS A 31 -5.48 -10.38 9.55
N GLY A 32 -4.56 -9.46 9.90
CA GLY A 32 -3.34 -9.22 9.13
C GLY A 32 -2.44 -10.46 8.99
N ARG A 33 -2.40 -11.30 10.02
CA ARG A 33 -1.70 -12.60 9.95
C ARG A 33 -2.40 -13.59 9.03
N GLN A 34 -3.73 -13.62 9.00
CA GLN A 34 -4.50 -14.45 8.07
C GLN A 34 -4.32 -13.98 6.62
N GLU A 35 -4.35 -12.68 6.38
CA GLU A 35 -4.03 -12.06 5.10
C GLU A 35 -2.65 -12.50 4.59
N ALA A 36 -1.62 -12.46 5.45
CA ALA A 36 -0.27 -12.92 5.09
C ALA A 36 -0.22 -14.43 4.74
N ARG A 37 -0.97 -15.28 5.44
CA ARG A 37 -1.08 -16.71 5.09
C ARG A 37 -1.73 -16.90 3.72
N LEU A 38 -2.81 -16.16 3.44
CA LEU A 38 -3.48 -16.23 2.13
C LEU A 38 -2.55 -15.76 1.01
N ALA A 39 -1.78 -14.70 1.24
CA ALA A 39 -0.75 -14.25 0.30
C ALA A 39 0.28 -15.35 0.02
N GLY A 40 0.77 -16.02 1.06
CA GLY A 40 1.68 -17.17 0.92
C GLY A 40 1.05 -18.32 0.14
N HIS A 41 -0.23 -18.63 0.39
CA HIS A 41 -0.96 -19.66 -0.35
C HIS A 41 -0.97 -19.39 -1.87
N HIS A 42 -1.19 -18.13 -2.29
CA HIS A 42 -1.15 -17.74 -3.70
C HIS A 42 0.25 -17.80 -4.33
N LEU A 43 1.31 -17.85 -3.52
CA LEU A 43 2.70 -17.93 -3.99
C LEU A 43 3.24 -19.37 -4.02
N LYS A 44 2.50 -20.37 -3.53
CA LYS A 44 2.94 -21.77 -3.54
C LYS A 44 3.32 -22.20 -4.94
N GLY A 45 4.53 -22.75 -5.11
CA GLY A 45 5.07 -23.17 -6.40
C GLY A 45 6.04 -22.18 -7.05
N ILE A 46 6.09 -20.93 -6.58
CA ILE A 46 7.15 -19.98 -6.97
C ILE A 46 8.36 -20.20 -6.06
N ARG A 47 9.53 -20.47 -6.66
CA ARG A 47 10.81 -20.54 -5.94
C ARG A 47 11.46 -19.16 -5.95
N PHE A 48 11.72 -18.61 -4.76
CA PHE A 48 12.43 -17.35 -4.57
C PHE A 48 13.88 -17.61 -4.22
N SER A 49 14.80 -16.84 -4.80
CA SER A 49 16.22 -16.90 -4.45
C SER A 49 16.53 -16.04 -3.22
N VAL A 50 15.79 -14.95 -3.04
CA VAL A 50 16.01 -13.96 -1.98
C VAL A 50 14.72 -13.24 -1.62
N ALA A 51 14.60 -12.84 -0.35
CA ALA A 51 13.54 -11.95 0.11
C ALA A 51 14.08 -10.67 0.77
N TYR A 52 13.32 -9.58 0.64
CA TYR A 52 13.60 -8.29 1.24
C TYR A 52 12.44 -7.80 2.08
N THR A 53 12.76 -7.13 3.19
CA THR A 53 11.77 -6.46 4.01
C THR A 53 12.33 -5.22 4.69
N SER A 54 11.45 -4.47 5.34
CA SER A 54 11.79 -3.27 6.10
C SER A 54 12.25 -3.59 7.52
N ASP A 55 12.64 -2.57 8.28
CA ASP A 55 12.98 -2.72 9.71
C ASP A 55 11.74 -2.83 10.62
N LEU A 56 10.54 -2.65 10.07
CA LEU A 56 9.29 -2.61 10.85
C LEU A 56 8.68 -4.01 11.00
N ARG A 57 8.30 -4.36 12.25
CA ARG A 57 7.89 -5.71 12.65
C ARG A 57 6.74 -6.26 11.82
N ARG A 58 5.78 -5.42 11.43
CA ARG A 58 4.60 -5.85 10.65
C ARG A 58 4.97 -6.40 9.27
N ALA A 59 6.00 -5.85 8.63
CA ALA A 59 6.48 -6.34 7.34
C ALA A 59 7.31 -7.61 7.52
N GLN A 60 8.16 -7.65 8.56
CA GLN A 60 8.95 -8.84 8.90
C GLN A 60 8.08 -10.03 9.26
N GLU A 61 7.07 -9.83 10.11
CA GLU A 61 6.12 -10.86 10.52
C GLU A 61 5.29 -11.35 9.32
N SER A 62 4.83 -10.45 8.46
CA SER A 62 4.14 -10.84 7.21
C SER A 62 5.04 -11.70 6.32
N LEU A 63 6.30 -11.30 6.12
CA LEU A 63 7.26 -12.07 5.33
C LEU A 63 7.50 -13.45 5.94
N GLN A 64 7.71 -13.54 7.24
CA GLN A 64 7.93 -14.80 7.93
C GLN A 64 6.75 -15.76 7.74
N ILE A 65 5.52 -15.27 7.89
CA ILE A 65 4.31 -16.07 7.64
C ILE A 65 4.25 -16.56 6.19
N ILE A 66 4.55 -15.68 5.23
CA ILE A 66 4.55 -16.02 3.80
C ILE A 66 5.59 -17.10 3.49
N LEU A 67 6.84 -16.93 3.96
CA LEU A 67 7.93 -17.89 3.72
C LEU A 67 7.63 -19.25 4.34
N LYS A 68 7.02 -19.28 5.51
CA LYS A 68 6.55 -20.52 6.14
C LYS A 68 5.47 -21.21 5.31
N GLU A 69 4.48 -20.47 4.82
CA GLU A 69 3.39 -21.03 4.02
C GLU A 69 3.86 -21.64 2.69
N ILE A 70 4.91 -21.07 2.08
CA ILE A 70 5.50 -21.59 0.84
C ILE A 70 6.67 -22.55 1.06
N GLY A 71 7.01 -22.88 2.31
CA GLY A 71 8.10 -23.79 2.68
C GLY A 71 9.49 -23.30 2.27
N GLN A 72 9.76 -21.99 2.37
CA GLN A 72 11.02 -21.35 1.98
C GLN A 72 11.63 -20.50 3.11
N GLU A 73 11.54 -20.96 4.36
CA GLU A 73 12.05 -20.25 5.54
C GLU A 73 13.58 -20.10 5.56
N HIS A 74 14.30 -20.85 4.72
CA HIS A 74 15.77 -20.89 4.71
C HIS A 74 16.42 -20.00 3.64
N ILE A 75 15.64 -19.30 2.81
CA ILE A 75 16.22 -18.41 1.81
C ILE A 75 16.84 -17.17 2.49
N PRO A 76 17.85 -16.51 1.88
CA PRO A 76 18.37 -15.24 2.37
C PRO A 76 17.26 -14.19 2.52
N VAL A 77 17.22 -13.54 3.70
CA VAL A 77 16.30 -12.44 4.00
C VAL A 77 17.11 -11.20 4.40
N TYR A 78 16.97 -10.12 3.62
CA TYR A 78 17.63 -8.85 3.90
C TYR A 78 16.65 -7.80 4.43
N ARG A 79 17.03 -7.17 5.54
CA ARG A 79 16.25 -6.10 6.20
C ARG A 79 16.93 -4.77 5.94
N ASN A 80 16.15 -3.75 5.58
CA ASN A 80 16.71 -2.42 5.38
C ASN A 80 15.67 -1.30 5.58
N SER A 81 16.07 -0.24 6.29
CA SER A 81 15.27 0.97 6.50
C SER A 81 14.84 1.67 5.22
N ALA A 82 15.57 1.51 4.12
CA ALA A 82 15.18 2.03 2.81
C ALA A 82 13.81 1.52 2.34
N LEU A 83 13.36 0.37 2.83
CA LEU A 83 12.06 -0.21 2.54
C LEU A 83 10.97 0.15 3.58
N ASN A 84 11.30 0.90 4.64
CA ASN A 84 10.33 1.37 5.63
C ASN A 84 9.19 2.17 4.99
N GLU A 85 8.03 2.18 5.65
CA GLU A 85 6.92 3.06 5.30
C GLU A 85 7.37 4.53 5.29
N ARG A 86 6.67 5.37 4.52
CA ARG A 86 6.86 6.82 4.55
C ARG A 86 6.70 7.34 5.97
N ASN A 87 7.69 8.09 6.46
CA ASN A 87 7.60 8.79 7.74
C ASN A 87 6.48 9.83 7.66
N TYR A 88 5.47 9.70 8.53
CA TYR A 88 4.35 10.64 8.58
C TYR A 88 4.60 11.85 9.50
N GLY A 89 5.79 11.95 10.10
CA GLY A 89 6.19 13.05 10.96
C GLY A 89 5.21 13.26 12.10
N ASP A 90 4.77 14.49 12.27
CA ASP A 90 3.87 14.90 13.36
C ASP A 90 2.47 14.26 13.27
N LEU A 91 2.12 13.65 12.12
CA LEU A 91 0.82 12.98 11.98
C LEU A 91 0.79 11.59 12.60
N GLN A 92 1.95 10.98 12.91
CA GLN A 92 2.01 9.61 13.41
C GLN A 92 1.22 9.44 14.72
N GLY A 93 0.37 8.42 14.77
CA GLY A 93 -0.52 8.13 15.90
C GLY A 93 -1.86 8.86 15.84
N LEU A 94 -2.01 9.93 15.06
CA LEU A 94 -3.28 10.64 14.93
C LEU A 94 -4.28 9.80 14.13
N ASN A 95 -5.57 9.89 14.49
CA ASN A 95 -6.65 9.33 13.69
C ASN A 95 -6.85 10.17 12.42
N LYS A 96 -7.02 9.52 11.27
CA LYS A 96 -7.11 10.21 9.97
C LYS A 96 -8.37 11.05 9.80
N LEU A 97 -9.49 10.65 10.40
CA LEU A 97 -10.75 11.40 10.32
C LEU A 97 -10.67 12.67 11.18
N GLU A 98 -10.29 12.52 12.45
CA GLU A 98 -10.08 13.65 13.37
C GLU A 98 -9.05 14.66 12.81
N THR A 99 -7.97 14.15 12.19
CA THR A 99 -6.98 15.02 11.52
C THR A 99 -7.59 15.79 10.35
N ALA A 100 -8.50 15.17 9.59
CA ALA A 100 -9.19 15.83 8.48
C ALA A 100 -10.27 16.82 8.93
N GLU A 101 -10.83 16.65 10.12
CA GLU A 101 -11.67 17.65 10.77
C GLU A 101 -10.85 18.87 11.21
N LYS A 102 -9.70 18.62 11.84
CA LYS A 102 -8.81 19.68 12.35
C LYS A 102 -8.13 20.49 11.26
N TYR A 103 -7.54 19.82 10.26
CA TYR A 103 -6.69 20.48 9.24
C TYR A 103 -7.38 20.59 7.87
N GLY A 104 -8.57 20.01 7.70
CA GLY A 104 -9.29 19.97 6.44
C GLY A 104 -8.94 18.74 5.59
N ALA A 105 -9.97 18.18 4.94
CA ALA A 105 -9.84 16.95 4.16
C ALA A 105 -8.91 17.08 2.94
N GLN A 106 -8.88 18.26 2.29
CA GLN A 106 -7.98 18.53 1.17
C GLN A 106 -6.52 18.54 1.62
N GLN A 107 -6.21 19.18 2.76
CA GLN A 107 -4.85 19.20 3.30
C GLN A 107 -4.37 17.80 3.69
N VAL A 108 -5.22 17.02 4.36
CA VAL A 108 -4.90 15.63 4.70
C VAL A 108 -4.72 14.77 3.45
N MET A 109 -5.50 15.01 2.40
CA MET A 109 -5.32 14.33 1.12
C MET A 109 -3.97 14.67 0.49
N LEU A 110 -3.56 15.95 0.49
CA LEU A 110 -2.24 16.37 0.00
C LEU A 110 -1.13 15.63 0.74
N TRP A 111 -1.11 15.66 2.07
CA TRP A 111 -0.12 14.92 2.86
C TRP A 111 -0.13 13.41 2.59
N ARG A 112 -1.30 12.83 2.32
CA ARG A 112 -1.43 11.38 2.11
C ARG A 112 -1.10 10.92 0.70
N ARG A 113 -1.42 11.71 -0.31
CA ARG A 113 -1.45 11.24 -1.71
C ARG A 113 -0.57 12.05 -2.65
N SER A 114 -0.19 13.28 -2.30
CA SER A 114 0.74 14.07 -3.13
C SER A 114 2.09 13.36 -3.26
N PHE A 115 2.72 13.58 -4.41
CA PHE A 115 4.06 13.09 -4.68
C PHE A 115 5.13 13.84 -3.86
N ASP A 116 5.04 15.17 -3.83
CA ASP A 116 6.11 16.06 -3.33
C ASP A 116 5.72 16.85 -2.07
N VAL A 117 4.47 16.79 -1.62
CA VAL A 117 4.04 17.45 -0.38
C VAL A 117 4.19 16.49 0.80
N ALA A 118 5.12 16.81 1.70
CA ALA A 118 5.32 16.08 2.95
C ALA A 118 4.37 16.57 4.07
N PRO A 119 3.97 15.69 5.00
CA PRO A 119 3.45 16.15 6.29
C PRO A 119 4.55 16.86 7.10
N PRO A 120 4.18 17.69 8.11
CA PRO A 120 5.17 18.35 8.96
C PRO A 120 6.16 17.36 9.58
N HIS A 121 7.46 17.64 9.45
CA HIS A 121 8.57 16.80 9.93
C HIS A 121 8.57 15.35 9.42
N GLY A 122 7.87 15.08 8.31
CA GLY A 122 7.83 13.76 7.68
C GLY A 122 8.48 13.73 6.30
N GLU A 123 8.23 12.63 5.59
CA GLU A 123 8.68 12.40 4.22
C GLU A 123 7.53 12.65 3.23
N SER A 124 7.84 13.19 2.06
CA SER A 124 6.98 13.09 0.88
C SER A 124 7.09 11.70 0.22
N LEU A 125 6.26 11.42 -0.78
CA LEU A 125 6.43 10.19 -1.57
C LEU A 125 7.72 10.27 -2.42
N LYS A 126 8.13 11.46 -2.85
CA LYS A 126 9.39 11.72 -3.56
C LYS A 126 10.61 11.36 -2.71
N ASP A 127 10.63 11.75 -1.43
CA ASP A 127 11.73 11.41 -0.52
C ASP A 127 11.80 9.90 -0.28
N THR A 128 10.62 9.28 -0.08
CA THR A 128 10.48 7.82 0.01
C THR A 128 11.02 7.13 -1.25
N GLN A 129 10.70 7.65 -2.43
CA GLN A 129 11.15 7.10 -3.71
C GLN A 129 12.67 7.15 -3.85
N GLN A 130 13.30 8.27 -3.48
CA GLN A 130 14.76 8.39 -3.58
C GLN A 130 15.49 7.28 -2.81
N ARG A 131 15.12 7.03 -1.55
CA ARG A 131 15.75 5.95 -0.75
C ARG A 131 15.39 4.56 -1.24
N VAL A 132 14.14 4.33 -1.67
CA VAL A 132 13.69 3.04 -2.20
C VAL A 132 14.43 2.69 -3.49
N LEU A 133 14.55 3.63 -4.42
CA LEU A 133 15.20 3.37 -5.72
C LEU A 133 16.70 3.17 -5.56
N ARG A 134 17.37 3.93 -4.68
CA ARG A 134 18.79 3.68 -4.36
C ARG A 134 19.01 2.25 -3.88
N TYR A 135 18.13 1.75 -2.99
CA TYR A 135 18.22 0.38 -2.50
C TYR A 135 17.84 -0.65 -3.57
N TYR A 136 16.79 -0.38 -4.35
CA TYR A 136 16.37 -1.23 -5.46
C TYR A 136 17.52 -1.46 -6.45
N HIS A 137 18.14 -0.39 -6.97
CA HIS A 137 19.22 -0.51 -7.95
C HIS A 137 20.46 -1.21 -7.40
N SER A 138 20.81 -0.97 -6.14
CA SER A 138 22.04 -1.51 -5.56
C SER A 138 21.90 -2.93 -5.03
N GLN A 139 20.71 -3.36 -4.61
CA GLN A 139 20.51 -4.64 -3.92
C GLN A 139 19.50 -5.56 -4.60
N ILE A 140 18.38 -5.04 -5.13
CA ILE A 140 17.29 -5.89 -5.67
C ILE A 140 17.49 -6.17 -7.16
N GLU A 141 17.78 -5.13 -7.93
CA GLU A 141 17.97 -5.19 -9.38
C GLU A 141 19.06 -6.19 -9.82
N PRO A 142 20.21 -6.31 -9.13
CA PRO A 142 21.25 -7.27 -9.51
C PRO A 142 20.75 -8.73 -9.53
N HIS A 143 19.90 -9.13 -8.58
CA HIS A 143 19.28 -10.47 -8.57
C HIS A 143 18.34 -10.66 -9.76
N LEU A 144 17.53 -9.65 -10.09
CA LEU A 144 16.65 -9.70 -11.25
C LEU A 144 17.44 -9.86 -12.56
N ARG A 145 18.59 -9.18 -12.70
CA ARG A 145 19.50 -9.33 -13.86
C ARG A 145 20.07 -10.73 -14.00
N GLN A 146 20.25 -11.43 -12.88
CA GLN A 146 20.71 -12.82 -12.85
C GLN A 146 19.59 -13.83 -13.15
N GLY A 147 18.37 -13.35 -13.41
CA GLY A 147 17.22 -14.23 -13.66
C GLY A 147 16.57 -14.77 -12.39
N GLU A 148 16.93 -14.24 -11.23
CA GLU A 148 16.44 -14.73 -9.93
C GLU A 148 15.07 -14.16 -9.57
N ASN A 149 14.26 -14.97 -8.89
CA ASN A 149 12.98 -14.53 -8.38
C ASN A 149 13.15 -13.87 -7.01
N VAL A 150 12.64 -12.64 -6.88
CA VAL A 150 12.78 -11.80 -5.68
C VAL A 150 11.42 -11.55 -5.05
N LEU A 151 11.33 -11.75 -3.75
CA LEU A 151 10.17 -11.39 -2.93
C LEU A 151 10.47 -10.11 -2.12
N VAL A 152 9.58 -9.12 -2.17
CA VAL A 152 9.68 -7.90 -1.35
C VAL A 152 8.40 -7.74 -0.55
N VAL A 153 8.49 -7.80 0.78
CA VAL A 153 7.38 -7.54 1.70
C VAL A 153 7.63 -6.25 2.45
N ALA A 154 6.85 -5.21 2.14
CA ALA A 154 7.04 -3.87 2.67
C ALA A 154 5.70 -3.15 2.91
N HIS A 155 5.61 -1.85 2.63
CA HIS A 155 4.52 -0.98 3.06
C HIS A 155 3.85 -0.28 1.87
N GLY A 156 2.76 0.44 2.17
CA GLY A 156 1.96 1.10 1.13
C GLY A 156 2.78 2.11 0.32
N ASN A 157 3.43 3.08 0.96
CA ASN A 157 4.10 4.15 0.20
C ASN A 157 5.46 3.75 -0.34
N SER A 158 6.22 2.89 0.36
CA SER A 158 7.49 2.40 -0.18
C SER A 158 7.29 1.55 -1.44
N LEU A 159 6.26 0.69 -1.46
CA LEU A 159 5.92 -0.06 -2.67
C LEU A 159 5.28 0.81 -3.74
N ARG A 160 4.40 1.77 -3.40
CA ARG A 160 3.88 2.75 -4.37
C ARG A 160 5.00 3.52 -5.07
N ALA A 161 6.03 3.93 -4.33
CA ALA A 161 7.17 4.64 -4.89
C ALA A 161 7.96 3.78 -5.90
N LEU A 162 8.13 2.49 -5.62
CA LEU A 162 8.75 1.54 -6.54
C LEU A 162 7.87 1.26 -7.76
N VAL A 163 6.56 1.05 -7.55
CA VAL A 163 5.56 0.86 -8.62
C VAL A 163 5.55 2.07 -9.56
N MET A 164 5.57 3.30 -9.02
CA MET A 164 5.64 4.52 -9.83
C MET A 164 6.83 4.51 -10.79
N TYR A 165 7.99 4.04 -10.35
CA TYR A 165 9.17 3.90 -11.18
C TYR A 165 9.04 2.75 -12.21
N LEU A 166 8.63 1.56 -11.77
CA LEU A 166 8.53 0.38 -12.64
C LEU A 166 7.47 0.55 -13.74
N ASP A 167 6.39 1.26 -13.45
CA ASP A 167 5.27 1.50 -14.37
C ASP A 167 5.31 2.87 -15.04
N GLN A 168 6.33 3.69 -14.76
CA GLN A 168 6.48 5.05 -15.30
C GLN A 168 5.21 5.90 -15.07
N LEU A 169 4.63 5.79 -13.87
CA LEU A 169 3.39 6.50 -13.53
C LEU A 169 3.66 8.00 -13.33
N SER A 170 2.74 8.82 -13.81
CA SER A 170 2.73 10.26 -13.50
C SER A 170 2.41 10.51 -12.02
N GLN A 171 2.71 11.73 -11.55
CA GLN A 171 2.35 12.16 -10.19
C GLN A 171 0.84 12.11 -9.94
N ASP A 172 0.03 12.40 -10.97
CA ASP A 172 -1.42 12.28 -10.89
C ASP A 172 -1.87 10.81 -10.77
N ALA A 173 -1.33 9.93 -11.62
CA ALA A 173 -1.67 8.51 -11.60
C ALA A 173 -1.30 7.84 -10.26
N ILE A 174 -0.11 8.13 -9.71
CA ILE A 174 0.30 7.52 -8.44
C ILE A 174 -0.53 8.03 -7.26
N SER A 175 -1.03 9.27 -7.29
CA SER A 175 -1.85 9.83 -6.21
C SER A 175 -3.17 9.07 -6.00
N HIS A 176 -3.69 8.47 -7.08
CA HIS A 176 -4.89 7.63 -7.12
C HIS A 176 -4.58 6.12 -7.08
N TYR A 177 -3.30 5.75 -6.94
CA TYR A 177 -2.90 4.35 -6.88
C TYR A 177 -3.10 3.79 -5.46
N ASP A 178 -3.84 2.69 -5.37
CA ASP A 178 -4.08 1.99 -4.11
C ASP A 178 -3.46 0.59 -4.15
N LEU A 179 -2.70 0.27 -3.10
CA LEU A 179 -2.05 -1.02 -2.95
C LEU A 179 -2.70 -1.77 -1.77
N PRO A 180 -3.58 -2.76 -2.03
CA PRO A 180 -4.25 -3.50 -0.98
C PRO A 180 -3.26 -4.29 -0.11
N THR A 181 -3.67 -4.59 1.12
CA THR A 181 -2.89 -5.42 2.06
C THR A 181 -2.78 -6.84 1.54
N ALA A 182 -1.60 -7.45 1.73
CA ALA A 182 -1.29 -8.85 1.46
C ALA A 182 -1.70 -9.39 0.07
N THR A 183 -1.83 -8.52 -0.92
CA THR A 183 -2.12 -8.93 -2.30
C THR A 183 -0.82 -8.93 -3.10
N PRO A 184 -0.37 -10.07 -3.66
CA PRO A 184 0.83 -10.11 -4.50
C PRO A 184 0.67 -9.28 -5.78
N LEU A 185 1.62 -8.37 -5.99
CA LEU A 185 1.82 -7.67 -7.26
C LEU A 185 3.07 -8.24 -7.93
N VAL A 186 2.96 -8.68 -9.18
CA VAL A 186 4.03 -9.46 -9.84
C VAL A 186 4.47 -8.79 -11.13
N TYR A 187 5.78 -8.62 -11.25
CA TYR A 187 6.45 -8.16 -12.46
C TYR A 187 7.33 -9.27 -13.02
N THR A 188 7.40 -9.36 -14.35
CA THR A 188 8.31 -10.23 -15.08
C THR A 188 9.36 -9.38 -15.79
N PHE A 189 10.61 -9.85 -15.78
CA PHE A 189 11.72 -9.20 -16.47
C PHE A 189 12.46 -10.20 -17.35
N ASP A 190 12.83 -9.78 -18.56
CA ASP A 190 13.78 -10.52 -19.39
C ASP A 190 15.23 -10.30 -18.91
N ALA A 191 16.20 -10.89 -19.63
CA ALA A 191 17.62 -10.76 -19.31
C ALA A 191 18.15 -9.31 -19.43
N ASP A 192 17.48 -8.46 -20.21
CA ASP A 192 17.83 -7.04 -20.38
C ASP A 192 17.15 -6.14 -19.33
N LEU A 193 16.41 -6.71 -18.37
CA LEU A 193 15.46 -6.02 -17.49
C LEU A 193 14.37 -5.22 -18.19
N LYS A 194 14.04 -5.57 -19.43
CA LYS A 194 12.82 -5.04 -20.00
C LYS A 194 11.67 -5.72 -19.29
N LYS A 195 10.80 -4.90 -18.69
CA LYS A 195 9.55 -5.36 -18.11
C LYS A 195 8.76 -6.07 -19.21
N CYS A 196 8.55 -7.36 -19.06
CA CYS A 196 7.75 -8.13 -19.99
C CYS A 196 6.27 -7.99 -19.63
N ILE A 197 5.39 -8.33 -20.57
CA ILE A 197 3.98 -8.56 -20.25
C ILE A 197 3.95 -9.78 -19.33
N ALA A 198 3.66 -9.57 -18.03
CA ALA A 198 3.39 -10.68 -17.14
C ALA A 198 2.18 -11.44 -17.70
N PRO A 199 2.24 -12.78 -17.83
CA PRO A 199 1.06 -13.53 -18.24
C PRO A 199 -0.02 -13.25 -17.20
N ALA A 200 -1.23 -12.87 -17.65
CA ALA A 200 -2.35 -12.43 -16.81
C ALA A 200 -2.62 -13.37 -15.62
N THR A 201 -2.19 -14.61 -15.77
CA THR A 201 -2.11 -15.62 -14.73
C THR A 201 -0.76 -16.34 -14.76
N ILE A 202 -0.12 -16.48 -13.60
CA ILE A 202 0.98 -17.42 -13.37
C ILE A 202 0.36 -18.66 -12.76
N LYS A 203 0.36 -19.77 -13.50
CA LYS A 203 -0.03 -21.07 -12.95
C LYS A 203 1.04 -21.49 -11.95
N THR A 204 0.61 -21.77 -10.73
CA THR A 204 1.44 -22.37 -9.71
C THR A 204 0.92 -23.78 -9.41
N ASN A 205 1.66 -24.58 -8.63
CA ASN A 205 1.31 -25.99 -8.41
C ASN A 205 -0.09 -26.17 -7.81
N ASP A 206 -0.51 -25.24 -6.94
CA ASP A 206 -1.76 -25.35 -6.18
C ASP A 206 -2.76 -24.21 -6.48
N SER A 207 -2.37 -23.21 -7.27
CA SER A 207 -3.21 -22.03 -7.51
C SER A 207 -2.90 -21.34 -8.83
N THR A 208 -3.71 -20.35 -9.17
CA THR A 208 -3.44 -19.43 -10.28
C THR A 208 -3.25 -18.04 -9.71
N LEU A 209 -2.01 -17.55 -9.74
CA LEU A 209 -1.72 -16.19 -9.33
C LEU A 209 -2.12 -15.24 -10.45
N VAL A 210 -3.16 -14.43 -10.22
CA VAL A 210 -3.60 -13.43 -11.19
C VAL A 210 -2.63 -12.26 -11.14
N THR A 211 -1.86 -12.04 -12.21
CA THR A 211 -1.07 -10.82 -12.35
C THR A 211 -2.01 -9.72 -12.81
N ARG A 212 -2.61 -8.99 -11.87
CA ARG A 212 -3.40 -7.83 -12.26
C ARG A 212 -2.44 -6.73 -12.68
N PRO A 213 -2.64 -6.10 -13.86
CA PRO A 213 -1.97 -4.84 -14.11
C PRO A 213 -2.34 -3.86 -12.98
N PRO A 214 -1.40 -2.99 -12.61
CA PRO A 214 -1.65 -1.91 -11.65
C PRO A 214 -2.93 -1.15 -12.03
N ALA A 215 -3.98 -1.21 -11.22
CA ALA A 215 -5.22 -0.50 -11.51
C ALA A 215 -5.22 0.85 -10.79
N VAL A 216 -5.25 1.95 -11.55
CA VAL A 216 -5.53 3.28 -11.00
C VAL A 216 -6.99 3.27 -10.54
N ASN A 217 -7.20 3.24 -9.23
CA ASN A 217 -8.54 3.22 -8.67
C ASN A 217 -9.01 4.66 -8.49
N LYS A 218 -9.94 5.11 -9.35
CA LYS A 218 -10.59 6.43 -9.20
C LYS A 218 -11.53 6.52 -7.98
N LYS A 219 -11.67 5.47 -7.16
CA LYS A 219 -12.43 5.57 -5.90
C LYS A 219 -11.75 6.56 -4.96
N LEU A 220 -12.54 7.54 -4.52
CA LEU A 220 -12.14 8.61 -3.61
C LEU A 220 -11.66 8.03 -2.27
N ASP A 221 -10.61 8.63 -1.70
CA ASP A 221 -10.06 8.25 -0.40
C ASP A 221 -11.19 8.25 0.67
N PRO A 222 -11.34 7.19 1.50
CA PRO A 222 -12.45 7.06 2.46
C PRO A 222 -12.59 8.23 3.44
N VAL A 223 -11.52 9.01 3.68
CA VAL A 223 -11.59 10.26 4.46
C VAL A 223 -12.57 11.29 3.85
N ILE A 224 -12.81 11.23 2.53
CA ILE A 224 -13.78 12.09 1.83
C ILE A 224 -15.20 11.53 1.93
N HIS A 225 -15.34 10.20 1.94
CA HIS A 225 -16.66 9.55 1.93
C HIS A 225 -17.48 9.86 3.18
N HIS A 226 -16.85 9.93 4.36
CA HIS A 226 -17.53 10.26 5.62
C HIS A 226 -18.23 11.64 5.57
N LYS A 227 -17.58 12.66 4.99
CA LYS A 227 -18.17 14.01 4.87
C LYS A 227 -19.31 14.08 3.83
N ARG A 228 -19.30 13.25 2.79
CA ARG A 228 -20.41 13.21 1.81
C ARG A 228 -21.65 12.51 2.34
N GLU A 229 -21.53 11.67 3.37
CA GLU A 229 -22.67 11.04 4.03
C GLU A 229 -23.25 11.95 5.11
N GLU A 230 -22.41 12.61 5.92
CA GLU A 230 -22.87 13.63 6.89
C GLU A 230 -23.51 14.87 6.24
N GLY A 231 -23.08 15.22 5.02
CA GLY A 231 -23.66 16.34 4.26
C GLY A 231 -25.04 16.05 3.63
N ARG A 232 -25.54 14.81 3.69
CA ARG A 232 -26.86 14.45 3.13
C ARG A 232 -28.00 14.50 4.15
N ASP A 233 -27.72 14.49 5.46
CA ASP A 233 -28.76 14.47 6.51
C ASP A 233 -29.25 15.85 6.98
N THR A 234 -28.71 16.97 6.48
CA THR A 234 -29.17 18.31 6.89
C THR A 234 -30.18 18.98 5.94
N LYS A 235 -30.62 18.31 4.86
CA LYS A 235 -31.64 18.85 3.93
C LYS A 235 -33.09 18.48 4.26
N TYR A 236 -33.35 17.70 5.30
CA TYR A 236 -34.71 17.34 5.76
C TYR A 236 -35.05 17.94 7.14
N ALA A 237 -34.79 19.23 7.37
CA ALA A 237 -35.23 19.90 8.61
C ALA A 237 -35.50 21.41 8.46
N LYS A 238 -35.93 21.88 7.28
CA LYS A 238 -36.47 23.24 7.11
C LYS A 238 -37.72 23.22 6.23
N GLY A 239 -38.83 22.81 6.84
CA GLY A 239 -40.14 22.78 6.18
C GLY A 239 -41.31 22.69 7.15
N LEU A 240 -41.16 23.20 8.38
CA LEU A 240 -42.27 23.39 9.32
C LEU A 240 -42.24 24.83 9.79
N GLY A 241 -43.15 25.64 9.25
CA GLY A 241 -43.25 27.04 9.64
C GLY A 241 -44.19 27.87 8.79
N LYS A 242 -45.44 27.96 9.26
CA LYS A 242 -46.42 29.03 9.03
C LYS A 242 -47.23 28.93 7.73
N ARG A 243 -48.50 28.54 7.90
CA ARG A 243 -49.66 29.31 7.40
C ARG A 243 -50.85 29.00 8.31
N ASN A 244 -51.29 30.01 9.05
CA ASN A 244 -52.56 29.99 9.74
C ASN A 244 -53.24 31.36 9.54
N ARG A 245 -54.57 31.31 9.33
CA ARG A 245 -55.55 32.41 9.21
C ARG A 245 -55.58 33.11 7.84
N SER A 246 -56.72 33.48 7.25
CA SER A 246 -58.18 33.29 7.49
C SER A 246 -58.92 34.20 6.49
N LYS A 247 -60.16 33.85 6.14
CA LYS A 247 -61.34 34.73 5.85
C LYS A 247 -62.01 34.53 4.47
N THR A 248 -63.29 34.12 4.54
CA THR A 248 -64.52 34.63 3.85
C THR A 248 -64.42 34.95 2.35
N ASN A 249 -65.26 34.43 1.46
CA ASN A 249 -66.72 34.29 1.48
C ASN A 249 -67.18 32.96 0.86
#